data_AF-A0A8J2NV91-F1
#
_entry.id   AF-A0A8J2NV91-F1
#
_cell.length_a   1.000
_cell.length_b   1.000
_cell.length_c   1.000
_cell.angle_alpha   90.00
_cell.angle_beta   90.00
_cell.angle_gamma   90.00
#
_symmetry.space_group_name_H-M   'P 1'
#
loop_
_entity.id
_entity.type
_entity.pdbx_description
1 polymer ?
#
loop_
_entity_poly.entity_id
_entity_poly.type
_entity_poly.pdbx_seq_one_letter_code
_entity_poly.pdbx_strand_id
1 'polypeptide(L)'
;MTTSEDINAIGNGDRVAVWEVPLNSGIYCIEFDHGTTSGKRVIRVNGKEVMRKEWMFKLVGAEEFKIGPSRAKIRVDPFGMFAYRYSLEVDGKPFKQFMEKQSKILKTWTVTTVDGTDLRIVLEKDSLDIWVNGCKVETESEFVDGGTKTHFSAHNCPATLHALTTGVKKQPIIYSLTFNGEEIPEAVE
;
A
#
# COMPACT_ATOMS: atom_id res chain seq x y z
N MET A 1 -9.84 13.71 16.00
CA MET A 1 -9.13 12.43 15.76
C MET A 1 -10.15 11.33 15.90
N THR A 2 -10.79 10.98 14.80
CA THR A 2 -11.84 9.95 14.76
C THR A 2 -11.17 8.69 14.25
N THR A 3 -10.99 7.70 15.11
CA THR A 3 -10.59 6.35 14.73
C THR A 3 -11.69 5.77 13.84
N SER A 4 -11.40 5.47 12.58
CA SER A 4 -12.35 4.91 11.61
C SER A 4 -12.57 3.40 11.82
N GLU A 5 -12.80 3.01 13.07
CA GLU A 5 -13.37 1.70 13.38
C GLU A 5 -14.87 1.92 13.50
N ASP A 6 -15.65 1.14 12.75
CA ASP A 6 -17.11 1.23 12.57
C ASP A 6 -17.62 2.25 11.54
N ILE A 7 -17.30 1.99 10.26
CA ILE A 7 -18.05 2.56 9.14
C ILE A 7 -19.27 1.66 8.88
N ASN A 8 -20.46 2.09 9.32
CA ASN A 8 -21.72 1.51 8.84
C ASN A 8 -21.84 1.78 7.33
N ALA A 9 -21.84 0.72 6.53
CA ALA A 9 -21.93 0.79 5.08
C ALA A 9 -23.26 1.43 4.64
N ILE A 10 -23.19 2.62 4.05
CA ILE A 10 -24.24 3.13 3.18
C ILE A 10 -23.88 2.69 1.76
N GLY A 11 -24.39 1.52 1.36
CA GLY A 11 -24.21 0.94 0.04
C GLY A 11 -25.04 -0.33 -0.09
N ASN A 12 -25.86 -0.41 -1.13
CA ASN A 12 -26.80 -1.49 -1.39
C ASN A 12 -26.06 -2.85 -1.56
N GLY A 13 -26.26 -3.78 -0.61
CA GLY A 13 -25.87 -5.20 -0.69
C GLY A 13 -24.56 -5.57 0.03
N ASP A 14 -24.60 -6.67 0.81
CA ASP A 14 -23.57 -7.57 1.40
C ASP A 14 -22.11 -7.12 1.67
N ARG A 15 -21.68 -5.90 1.39
CA ARG A 15 -20.32 -5.41 1.59
C ARG A 15 -20.06 -5.17 3.06
N VAL A 16 -19.11 -5.92 3.62
CA VAL A 16 -18.83 -5.98 5.07
C VAL A 16 -17.48 -5.43 5.45
N ALA A 17 -16.55 -5.26 4.50
CA ALA A 17 -15.25 -4.70 4.78
C ALA A 17 -14.61 -4.04 3.54
N VAL A 18 -13.80 -3.02 3.81
CA VAL A 18 -12.94 -2.34 2.83
C VAL A 18 -11.57 -2.11 3.47
N TRP A 19 -10.50 -2.37 2.74
CA TRP A 19 -9.12 -2.10 3.15
C TRP A 19 -8.36 -1.38 2.04
N GLU A 20 -7.59 -0.36 2.39
CA GLU A 20 -6.62 0.26 1.50
C GLU A 20 -5.22 -0.24 1.86
N VAL A 21 -4.54 -0.86 0.89
CA VAL A 21 -3.24 -1.50 1.10
C VAL A 21 -2.18 -0.76 0.28
N PRO A 22 -1.30 0.03 0.91
CA PRO A 22 -0.16 0.63 0.24
C PRO A 22 0.92 -0.42 -0.03
N LEU A 23 1.33 -0.49 -1.29
CA LEU A 23 2.50 -1.23 -1.77
C LEU A 23 3.43 -0.26 -2.51
N ASN A 24 4.67 -0.69 -2.72
CA ASN A 24 5.59 -0.02 -3.66
C ASN A 24 4.94 0.14 -5.06
N SER A 25 4.20 -0.88 -5.49
CA SER A 25 3.48 -0.92 -6.78
C SER A 25 2.22 -0.02 -6.85
N GLY A 26 1.77 0.56 -5.73
CA GLY A 26 0.56 1.39 -5.69
C GLY A 26 -0.30 1.12 -4.46
N ILE A 27 -1.40 1.86 -4.34
CA ILE A 27 -2.42 1.63 -3.30
C ILE A 27 -3.51 0.74 -3.88
N TYR A 28 -3.86 -0.33 -3.16
CA TYR A 28 -4.88 -1.30 -3.59
C TYR A 28 -6.10 -1.22 -2.67
N CYS A 29 -7.26 -0.89 -3.23
CA CYS A 29 -8.54 -0.91 -2.52
C CYS A 29 -9.15 -2.31 -2.61
N ILE A 30 -9.28 -2.98 -1.48
CA ILE A 30 -9.84 -4.33 -1.36
C ILE A 30 -11.22 -4.22 -0.74
N GLU A 31 -12.22 -4.78 -1.41
CA GLU A 31 -13.60 -4.81 -0.92
C GLU A 31 -14.03 -6.26 -0.73
N PHE A 32 -14.79 -6.52 0.33
CA PHE A 32 -15.30 -7.85 0.63
C PHE A 32 -16.80 -7.82 0.90
N ASP A 33 -17.53 -8.64 0.13
CA ASP A 33 -18.94 -8.93 0.37
C ASP A 33 -19.09 -10.31 1.02
N HIS A 34 -19.92 -10.40 2.05
CA HIS A 34 -20.25 -11.66 2.71
C HIS A 34 -21.75 -11.78 3.01
N GLY A 35 -22.41 -12.69 2.30
CA GLY A 35 -23.82 -13.03 2.53
C GLY A 35 -23.97 -14.03 3.67
N THR A 36 -24.43 -13.60 4.84
CA THR A 36 -24.55 -14.46 6.04
C THR A 36 -25.67 -15.51 5.96
N THR A 37 -26.57 -15.41 4.97
CA THR A 37 -27.63 -16.41 4.73
C THR A 37 -27.21 -17.45 3.69
N SER A 38 -26.55 -17.05 2.61
CA SER A 38 -26.14 -17.94 1.52
C SER A 38 -24.69 -18.43 1.62
N GLY A 39 -23.88 -17.80 2.48
CA GLY A 39 -22.43 -17.96 2.50
C GLY A 39 -21.72 -17.35 1.29
N LYS A 40 -22.40 -16.48 0.52
CA LYS A 40 -21.82 -15.79 -0.63
C LYS A 40 -20.56 -15.01 -0.21
N ARG A 41 -19.49 -15.08 -1.00
CA ARG A 41 -18.27 -14.29 -0.81
C ARG A 41 -17.85 -13.65 -2.13
N VAL A 42 -17.62 -12.35 -2.14
CA VAL A 42 -17.07 -11.63 -3.31
C VAL A 42 -15.90 -10.78 -2.85
N ILE A 43 -14.76 -10.90 -3.53
CA ILE A 43 -13.60 -10.04 -3.31
C ILE A 43 -13.40 -9.19 -4.55
N ARG A 44 -13.29 -7.87 -4.36
CA ARG A 44 -12.89 -6.92 -5.40
C ARG A 44 -11.57 -6.26 -5.02
N VAL A 45 -10.73 -6.03 -6.03
CA VAL A 45 -9.49 -5.27 -5.92
C VAL A 45 -9.55 -4.15 -6.94
N ASN A 46 -9.47 -2.91 -6.49
CA ASN A 46 -9.63 -1.70 -7.29
C ASN A 46 -10.94 -1.71 -8.10
N GLY A 47 -12.04 -2.11 -7.44
CA GLY A 47 -13.37 -2.24 -8.03
C GLY A 47 -13.55 -3.44 -8.97
N LYS A 48 -12.49 -4.16 -9.33
CA LYS A 48 -12.56 -5.36 -10.18
C LYS A 48 -12.75 -6.60 -9.33
N GLU A 49 -13.76 -7.40 -9.64
CA GLU A 49 -13.95 -8.71 -9.02
C GLU A 49 -12.78 -9.66 -9.35
N VAL A 50 -12.13 -10.16 -8.30
CA VAL A 50 -11.03 -11.13 -8.41
C VAL A 50 -11.44 -12.52 -7.91
N MET A 51 -12.52 -12.61 -7.14
CA MET A 51 -13.05 -13.87 -6.65
C MET A 51 -14.54 -13.75 -6.35
N ARG A 52 -15.31 -14.79 -6.68
CA ARG A 52 -16.70 -14.96 -6.29
C ARG A 52 -17.01 -16.41 -5.94
N LYS A 53 -17.75 -16.58 -4.85
CA LYS A 53 -18.44 -17.82 -4.46
C LYS A 53 -19.88 -17.47 -4.17
N GLU A 54 -20.79 -17.95 -5.00
CA GLU A 54 -22.20 -17.55 -4.91
C GLU A 54 -22.93 -18.21 -3.72
N TRP A 55 -22.47 -19.38 -3.29
CA TRP A 55 -23.06 -20.11 -2.17
C TRP A 55 -22.01 -20.92 -1.41
N MET A 56 -22.09 -20.93 -0.08
CA MET A 56 -21.26 -21.74 0.80
C MET A 56 -22.05 -22.17 2.04
N PHE A 57 -21.96 -23.44 2.42
CA PHE A 57 -22.56 -23.93 3.67
C PHE A 57 -21.84 -23.37 4.91
N LYS A 58 -20.52 -23.17 4.83
CA LYS A 58 -19.71 -22.69 5.95
C LYS A 58 -19.48 -21.18 5.85
N LEU A 59 -19.96 -20.44 6.87
CA LEU A 59 -19.85 -18.97 6.92
C LEU A 59 -18.48 -18.48 7.40
N VAL A 60 -17.76 -19.28 8.18
CA VAL A 60 -16.40 -18.96 8.68
C VAL A 60 -15.32 -19.63 7.82
N GLY A 61 -14.11 -19.08 7.81
CA GLY A 61 -13.00 -19.62 7.03
C GLY A 61 -12.10 -18.51 6.47
N ALA A 62 -11.35 -18.82 5.43
CA ALA A 62 -10.46 -17.84 4.81
C ALA A 62 -10.45 -17.98 3.29
N GLU A 63 -10.13 -16.88 2.63
CA GLU A 63 -10.03 -16.77 1.17
C GLU A 63 -8.70 -16.10 0.83
N GLU A 64 -7.92 -16.74 -0.03
CA GLU A 64 -6.61 -16.24 -0.48
C GLU A 64 -6.70 -15.71 -1.91
N PHE A 65 -6.02 -14.59 -2.17
CA PHE A 65 -6.01 -13.90 -3.45
C PHE A 65 -4.71 -13.08 -3.60
N LYS A 66 -4.54 -12.37 -4.72
CA LYS A 66 -3.37 -11.54 -4.99
C LYS A 66 -3.74 -10.07 -5.11
N ILE A 67 -2.83 -9.20 -4.67
CA ILE A 67 -2.85 -7.75 -4.88
C ILE A 67 -1.49 -7.32 -5.44
N GLY A 68 -1.44 -6.99 -6.73
CA GLY A 68 -0.17 -6.80 -7.43
C GLY A 68 0.77 -8.02 -7.25
N PRO A 69 2.01 -7.83 -6.76
CA PRO A 69 2.95 -8.91 -6.49
C PRO A 69 2.70 -9.64 -5.15
N SER A 70 1.91 -9.06 -4.24
CA SER A 70 1.72 -9.56 -2.88
C SER A 70 0.55 -10.55 -2.77
N ARG A 71 0.64 -11.44 -1.77
CA ARG A 71 -0.45 -12.37 -1.43
C ARG A 71 -1.31 -11.77 -0.32
N ALA A 72 -2.62 -11.88 -0.48
CA ALA A 72 -3.59 -11.40 0.49
C ALA A 72 -4.51 -12.54 0.94
N LYS A 73 -5.00 -12.45 2.18
CA LYS A 73 -5.92 -13.43 2.76
C LYS A 73 -6.96 -12.72 3.61
N ILE A 74 -8.23 -12.90 3.27
CA ILE A 74 -9.34 -12.46 4.11
C ILE A 74 -9.77 -13.63 4.99
N ARG A 75 -9.91 -13.40 6.29
CA ARG A 75 -10.50 -14.37 7.23
C ARG A 75 -11.84 -13.88 7.72
N VAL A 76 -12.77 -14.83 7.83
CA VAL A 76 -14.07 -14.68 8.44
C VAL A 76 -14.10 -15.54 9.69
N ASP A 77 -14.06 -14.90 10.85
CA ASP A 77 -14.07 -15.55 12.15
C ASP A 77 -15.40 -15.29 12.87
N PRO A 78 -15.91 -16.23 13.69
CA PRO A 78 -17.08 -15.97 14.51
C PRO A 78 -16.77 -14.88 15.54
N PHE A 79 -17.71 -13.96 15.74
CA PHE A 79 -17.60 -12.90 16.74
C PHE A 79 -18.89 -12.81 17.56
N GLY A 80 -18.89 -13.44 18.72
CA GLY A 80 -20.10 -13.63 19.51
C GLY A 80 -21.06 -14.64 18.87
N MET A 81 -22.35 -14.50 19.15
CA MET A 81 -23.36 -15.52 18.80
C MET A 81 -23.91 -15.39 17.38
N PHE A 82 -23.99 -14.16 16.84
CA PHE A 82 -24.64 -13.88 15.55
C PHE A 82 -23.86 -12.90 14.67
N ALA A 83 -22.59 -12.63 14.97
CA ALA A 83 -21.76 -11.72 14.19
C ALA A 83 -20.46 -12.38 13.76
N TYR A 84 -19.79 -11.73 12.81
CA TYR A 84 -18.54 -12.17 12.21
C TYR A 84 -17.53 -11.04 12.27
N ARG A 85 -16.26 -11.42 12.41
CA ARG A 85 -15.13 -10.51 12.27
C ARG A 85 -14.43 -10.80 10.96
N TYR A 86 -14.07 -9.72 10.27
CA TYR A 86 -13.32 -9.76 9.03
C TYR A 86 -11.92 -9.23 9.28
N SER A 87 -10.91 -9.99 8.87
CA SER A 87 -9.53 -9.56 8.95
C SER A 87 -8.80 -9.81 7.65
N LEU A 88 -7.84 -8.95 7.35
CA LEU A 88 -6.96 -9.07 6.19
C LEU A 88 -5.55 -9.41 6.68
N GLU A 89 -4.90 -10.34 6.00
CA GLU A 89 -3.46 -10.56 6.07
C GLU A 89 -2.84 -10.25 4.71
N VAL A 90 -1.68 -9.59 4.70
CA VAL A 90 -0.89 -9.31 3.49
C VAL A 90 0.52 -9.86 3.70
N ASP A 91 0.98 -10.70 2.77
CA ASP A 91 2.23 -11.46 2.86
C ASP A 91 2.42 -12.17 4.21
N GLY A 92 1.32 -12.76 4.70
CA GLY A 92 1.29 -13.52 5.95
C GLY A 92 1.30 -12.65 7.22
N LYS A 93 1.17 -11.33 7.10
CA LYS A 93 1.12 -10.41 8.25
C LYS A 93 -0.29 -9.86 8.44
N PRO A 94 -0.81 -9.79 9.68
CA PRO A 94 -2.06 -9.10 9.96
C PRO A 94 -2.01 -7.66 9.47
N PHE A 95 -3.12 -7.17 8.90
CA PHE A 95 -3.20 -5.86 8.24
C PHE A 95 -2.61 -4.71 9.06
N LYS A 96 -2.92 -4.64 10.36
CA LYS A 96 -2.37 -3.60 11.25
C LYS A 96 -0.84 -3.63 11.32
N GLN A 97 -0.26 -4.82 11.52
CA GLN A 97 1.20 -4.99 11.57
C GLN A 97 1.85 -4.73 10.21
N PHE A 98 1.15 -5.08 9.13
CA PHE A 98 1.58 -4.78 7.77
C PHE A 98 1.65 -3.27 7.55
N MET A 99 0.60 -2.52 7.89
CA MET A 99 0.54 -1.05 7.76
C MET A 99 1.63 -0.36 8.58
N GLU A 100 1.82 -0.79 9.83
CA GLU A 100 2.90 -0.28 10.70
C GLU A 100 4.31 -0.56 10.14
N LYS A 101 4.48 -1.66 9.39
CA LYS A 101 5.74 -1.90 8.66
C LYS A 101 5.83 -0.99 7.45
N GLN A 102 4.81 -0.94 6.60
CA GLN A 102 4.83 -0.17 5.35
C GLN A 102 5.15 1.30 5.60
N SER A 103 4.55 1.93 6.62
CA SER A 103 4.81 3.33 6.97
C SER A 103 6.25 3.61 7.42
N LYS A 104 7.00 2.57 7.82
CA LYS A 104 8.43 2.70 8.21
C LYS A 104 9.37 2.44 7.07
N ILE A 105 8.97 1.62 6.09
CA ILE A 105 9.83 1.18 5.00
C ILE A 105 9.58 1.94 3.70
N LEU A 106 8.37 2.45 3.48
CA LEU A 106 8.06 3.24 2.29
C LEU A 106 8.22 4.74 2.60
N LYS A 107 8.81 5.45 1.66
CA LYS A 107 8.77 6.90 1.57
C LYS A 107 8.16 7.25 0.22
N THR A 108 7.09 8.02 0.22
CA THR A 108 6.33 8.34 -0.99
C THR A 108 6.38 9.82 -1.28
N TRP A 109 6.47 10.17 -2.56
CA TRP A 109 6.33 11.52 -3.08
C TRP A 109 5.35 11.49 -4.25
N THR A 110 4.59 12.57 -4.39
CA THR A 110 3.68 12.77 -5.51
C THR A 110 4.10 14.03 -6.24
N VAL A 111 4.27 13.94 -7.56
CA VAL A 111 4.63 15.08 -8.41
C VAL A 111 3.72 15.11 -9.63
N THR A 112 3.41 16.31 -10.10
CA THR A 112 2.72 16.50 -11.38
C THR A 112 3.72 17.10 -12.37
N THR A 113 3.93 16.43 -13.49
CA THR A 113 4.79 16.91 -14.57
C THR A 113 4.19 18.12 -15.27
N VAL A 114 4.99 18.81 -16.08
CA VAL A 114 4.55 19.99 -16.86
C VAL A 114 3.41 19.63 -17.83
N ASP A 115 3.38 18.41 -18.35
CA ASP A 115 2.30 17.90 -19.22
C ASP A 115 1.05 17.44 -18.46
N GLY A 116 1.00 17.62 -17.14
CA GLY A 116 -0.15 17.29 -16.29
C GLY A 116 -0.22 15.82 -15.87
N THR A 117 0.85 15.04 -16.05
CA THR A 117 0.91 13.64 -15.61
C THR A 117 1.25 13.55 -14.13
N ASP A 118 0.36 12.93 -13.35
CA ASP A 118 0.64 12.62 -11.94
C ASP A 118 1.56 11.40 -11.82
N LEU A 119 2.63 11.56 -11.06
CA LEU A 119 3.60 10.51 -10.75
C LEU A 119 3.64 10.26 -9.24
N ARG A 120 3.64 8.97 -8.89
CA ARG A 120 3.92 8.47 -7.56
C ARG A 120 5.32 7.86 -7.53
N ILE A 121 6.21 8.47 -6.77
CA ILE A 121 7.59 8.03 -6.58
C ILE A 121 7.69 7.42 -5.19
N VAL A 122 8.23 6.20 -5.08
CA VAL A 122 8.38 5.49 -3.81
C VAL A 122 9.80 4.99 -3.64
N LEU A 123 10.40 5.28 -2.48
CA LEU A 123 11.58 4.59 -1.99
C LEU A 123 11.15 3.46 -1.05
N GLU A 124 11.61 2.24 -1.34
CA GLU A 124 11.53 1.12 -0.41
C GLU A 124 12.85 1.00 0.36
N LYS A 125 12.88 1.47 1.62
CA LYS A 125 14.10 1.62 2.42
C LYS A 125 14.83 0.31 2.72
N ASP A 126 14.14 -0.83 2.74
CA ASP A 126 14.76 -2.13 3.02
C ASP A 126 15.64 -2.58 1.85
N SER A 127 15.17 -2.40 0.60
CA SER A 127 15.90 -2.76 -0.62
C SER A 127 16.68 -1.60 -1.24
N LEU A 128 16.37 -0.37 -0.85
CA LEU A 128 16.78 0.88 -1.49
C LEU A 128 16.31 0.99 -2.95
N ASP A 129 15.29 0.23 -3.33
CA ASP A 129 14.69 0.31 -4.66
C ASP A 129 13.81 1.55 -4.80
N ILE A 130 13.87 2.17 -5.98
CA ILE A 130 13.02 3.30 -6.36
C ILE A 130 11.96 2.80 -7.34
N TRP A 131 10.71 3.21 -7.09
CA TRP A 131 9.56 2.86 -7.90
C TRP A 131 8.88 4.13 -8.41
N VAL A 132 8.49 4.14 -9.68
CA VAL A 132 7.73 5.23 -10.31
C VAL A 132 6.45 4.64 -10.89
N ASN A 133 5.29 5.13 -10.44
CA ASN A 133 3.97 4.60 -10.82
C ASN A 133 3.87 3.07 -10.70
N GLY A 134 4.53 2.54 -9.68
CA GLY A 134 4.53 1.13 -9.36
C GLY A 134 5.46 0.25 -10.20
N CYS A 135 6.30 0.85 -11.04
CA CYS A 135 7.38 0.18 -11.76
C CYS A 135 8.73 0.51 -11.13
N LYS A 136 9.53 -0.51 -10.82
CA LYS A 136 10.92 -0.31 -10.39
C LYS A 136 11.72 0.35 -11.51
N VAL A 137 12.48 1.40 -11.19
CA VAL A 137 13.31 2.13 -12.16
C VAL A 137 14.78 1.80 -12.00
N GLU A 138 15.54 1.99 -13.07
CA GLU A 138 17.00 1.95 -13.02
C GLU A 138 17.54 3.20 -12.31
N THR A 139 18.65 3.03 -11.61
CA THR A 139 19.24 4.07 -10.77
C THR A 139 20.75 4.12 -10.93
N GLU A 140 21.31 5.31 -10.79
CA GLU A 140 22.75 5.57 -10.74
C GLU A 140 23.10 6.27 -9.43
N SER A 141 24.04 5.72 -8.66
CA SER A 141 24.39 6.24 -7.34
C SER A 141 25.72 6.99 -7.35
N GLU A 142 25.72 8.17 -6.73
CA GLU A 142 26.88 9.01 -6.45
C GLU A 142 27.08 9.11 -4.93
N PHE A 143 28.27 8.78 -4.44
CA PHE A 143 28.64 9.03 -3.05
C PHE A 143 29.05 10.49 -2.89
N VAL A 144 28.42 11.18 -1.95
CA VAL A 144 28.67 12.60 -1.64
C VAL A 144 29.09 12.75 -0.19
N ASP A 145 29.66 13.89 0.17
CA ASP A 145 29.94 14.17 1.58
C ASP A 145 28.63 14.14 2.39
N GLY A 146 28.62 13.33 3.44
CA GLY A 146 27.44 13.14 4.28
C GLY A 146 26.32 12.27 3.68
N GLY A 147 26.51 11.53 2.58
CA GLY A 147 25.43 10.67 2.09
C GLY A 147 25.60 10.04 0.70
N THR A 148 24.45 9.77 0.07
CA THR A 148 24.37 9.24 -1.29
C THR A 148 23.29 10.01 -2.07
N LYS A 149 23.60 10.34 -3.32
CA LYS A 149 22.61 10.78 -4.31
C LYS A 149 22.31 9.62 -5.23
N THR A 150 21.04 9.33 -5.43
CA THR A 150 20.58 8.30 -6.36
C THR A 150 19.80 8.98 -7.47
N HIS A 151 20.36 8.99 -8.66
CA HIS A 151 19.78 9.59 -9.86
C HIS A 151 18.91 8.58 -10.60
N PHE A 152 17.77 9.03 -11.08
CA PHE A 152 16.85 8.22 -11.88
C PHE A 152 15.99 9.12 -12.78
N SER A 153 15.31 8.50 -13.74
CA SER A 153 14.31 9.20 -14.57
C SER A 153 12.90 8.79 -14.16
N ALA A 154 12.02 9.78 -14.04
CA ALA A 154 10.59 9.58 -13.81
C ALA A 154 9.82 10.34 -14.89
N HIS A 155 9.14 9.61 -15.78
CA HIS A 155 8.45 10.17 -16.96
C HIS A 155 9.33 11.11 -17.81
N ASN A 156 10.56 10.66 -18.11
CA ASN A 156 11.59 11.44 -18.84
C ASN A 156 12.06 12.72 -18.13
N CYS A 157 11.63 12.97 -16.89
CA CYS A 157 12.14 14.05 -16.07
C CYS A 157 13.27 13.55 -15.15
N PRO A 158 14.36 14.31 -14.96
CA PRO A 158 15.39 13.98 -14.00
C PRO A 158 14.86 14.08 -12.56
N ALA A 159 15.14 13.05 -11.78
CA ALA A 159 14.87 13.00 -10.36
C ALA A 159 16.13 12.54 -9.60
N THR A 160 16.28 13.02 -8.37
CA THR A 160 17.39 12.63 -7.50
C THR A 160 16.87 12.43 -6.09
N LEU A 161 17.08 11.22 -5.57
CA LEU A 161 16.86 10.88 -4.17
C LEU A 161 18.15 11.18 -3.39
N HIS A 162 18.03 11.92 -2.29
CA HIS A 162 19.14 12.23 -1.40
C HIS A 162 18.97 11.40 -0.13
N ALA A 163 19.98 10.61 0.21
CA ALA A 163 20.07 9.86 1.45
C ALA A 163 21.19 10.44 2.30
N LEU A 164 20.85 11.31 3.24
CA LEU A 164 21.80 12.05 4.06
C LEU A 164 21.92 11.44 5.46
N THR A 165 23.17 11.27 5.91
CA THR A 165 23.51 10.93 7.29
C THR A 165 24.09 12.16 7.99
N THR A 166 23.73 12.36 9.24
CA THR A 166 24.25 13.48 10.05
C THR A 166 25.63 13.18 10.62
N GLY A 167 26.21 12.00 10.35
CA GLY A 167 27.49 11.55 10.92
C GLY A 167 27.43 11.22 12.42
N VAL A 168 26.30 11.49 13.08
CA VAL A 168 26.07 11.17 14.49
C VAL A 168 25.60 9.71 14.62
N LYS A 169 26.31 8.93 15.43
CA LYS A 169 25.92 7.53 15.71
C LYS A 169 24.47 7.47 16.19
N LYS A 170 23.70 6.55 15.61
CA LYS A 170 22.28 6.24 15.91
C LYS A 170 21.24 7.24 15.39
N GLN A 171 21.60 8.26 14.62
CA GLN A 171 20.59 9.08 13.95
C GLN A 171 20.06 8.38 12.68
N PRO A 172 18.77 8.51 12.36
CA PRO A 172 18.19 7.92 11.16
C PRO A 172 18.70 8.65 9.91
N ILE A 173 18.81 7.91 8.80
CA ILE A 173 19.06 8.49 7.48
C ILE A 173 17.85 9.34 7.11
N ILE A 174 18.12 10.57 6.65
CA ILE A 174 17.12 11.49 6.14
C ILE A 174 17.04 11.28 4.63
N TYR A 175 15.83 11.02 4.14
CA TYR A 175 15.54 10.86 2.72
C TYR A 175 14.76 12.06 2.21
N SER A 176 15.23 12.69 1.15
CA SER A 176 14.51 13.75 0.43
C SER A 176 14.57 13.53 -1.07
N LEU A 177 13.62 14.10 -1.79
CA LEU A 177 13.51 13.96 -3.24
C LEU A 177 13.61 15.34 -3.89
N THR A 178 14.39 15.41 -4.96
CA THR A 178 14.34 16.53 -5.91
C THR A 178 13.86 16.04 -7.27
N PHE A 179 12.93 16.77 -7.89
CA PHE A 179 12.37 16.49 -9.21
C PHE A 179 12.49 17.74 -10.08
N ASN A 180 13.13 17.64 -11.25
CA ASN A 180 13.51 18.80 -12.08
C ASN A 180 14.29 19.90 -11.32
N GLY A 181 15.04 19.52 -10.29
CA GLY A 181 15.82 20.44 -9.46
C GLY A 181 15.04 21.08 -8.30
N GLU A 182 13.73 20.84 -8.19
CA GLU A 182 12.91 21.33 -7.08
C GLU A 182 12.72 20.26 -6.00
N GLU A 183 12.78 20.65 -4.73
CA GLU A 183 12.54 19.75 -3.60
C GLU A 183 11.06 19.42 -3.48
N ILE A 184 10.76 18.11 -3.33
CA ILE A 184 9.41 17.60 -3.24
C ILE A 184 9.13 17.15 -1.80
N PRO A 185 8.06 17.66 -1.15
CA PRO A 185 7.68 17.21 0.18
C PRO A 185 7.20 15.76 0.13
N GLU A 186 7.50 15.00 1.19
CA GLU A 186 6.99 13.64 1.37
C GLU A 186 5.45 13.67 1.42
N ALA A 187 4.82 12.77 0.68
CA ALA A 187 3.38 12.58 0.68
C ALA A 187 2.92 11.85 1.96
N VAL A 188 1.74 12.21 2.46
CA VAL A 188 1.08 11.49 3.55
C VAL A 188 0.12 10.47 2.93
N GLU A 189 0.41 9.18 3.10
CA GLU A 189 -0.44 8.05 2.69
C GLU A 189 -1.06 7.34 3.91
#